data_AF-C6V460-F1
#
_entry.id   AF-C6V460-F1
#
_cell.length_a   1.000
_cell.length_b   1.000
_cell.length_c   1.000
_cell.angle_alpha   90.00
_cell.angle_beta   90.00
_cell.angle_gamma   90.00
#
_symmetry.space_group_name_H-M   'P 1'
#
loop_
_entity.id
_entity.type
_entity.pdbx_description
1 polymer ?
#
loop_
_entity_poly.entity_id
_entity_poly.type
_entity_poly.pdbx_seq_one_letter_code
_entity_poly.pdbx_strand_id
1 'polypeptide(L)'
;MLKGHSKSGKTHIGRVWASKHGADILSNLTEQAHFAIHNHCFIDDIDKLTTQEEIEALLHIYNSAIESGKILLMTTRSLDFSDVLPDLSSRLRASITYSIPPPDDELLRVVTRKQFYLYQTRVSEKVVNLVLQRVDRSLEAVVDFVALLNREALHKGKPISARLFHEASAYVSKQNQPQ
;
A
#
# COMPACT_ATOMS: atom_id res chain seq x y z
N MET A 1 12.82 -1.07 -7.71
CA MET A 1 12.36 -0.51 -6.43
C MET A 1 11.30 0.57 -6.67
N LEU A 2 10.27 0.62 -5.83
CA LEU A 2 9.23 1.65 -5.84
C LEU A 2 9.38 2.54 -4.61
N LYS A 3 9.63 3.83 -4.82
CA LYS A 3 9.76 4.82 -3.75
C LYS A 3 8.50 5.66 -3.63
N GLY A 4 8.07 6.02 -2.44
CA GLY A 4 6.96 6.97 -2.28
C GLY A 4 6.45 7.05 -0.85
N HIS A 5 5.71 8.12 -0.55
CA HIS A 5 5.17 8.37 0.79
C HIS A 5 4.23 7.24 1.25
N SER A 6 3.92 7.23 2.55
CA SER A 6 2.90 6.35 3.09
C SER A 6 1.59 6.52 2.31
N LYS A 7 0.90 5.41 2.05
CA LYS A 7 -0.40 5.37 1.36
C LYS A 7 -0.44 5.90 -0.09
N SER A 8 0.72 6.04 -0.76
CA SER A 8 0.82 6.40 -2.19
C SER A 8 0.44 5.27 -3.15
N GLY A 9 0.12 4.07 -2.65
CA GLY A 9 -0.29 2.92 -3.48
C GLY A 9 0.83 1.94 -3.85
N LYS A 10 2.04 2.09 -3.29
CA LYS A 10 3.19 1.21 -3.55
C LYS A 10 2.87 -0.27 -3.31
N THR A 11 2.29 -0.59 -2.15
CA THR A 11 1.85 -1.94 -1.78
C THR A 11 0.86 -2.51 -2.78
N HIS A 12 -0.10 -1.70 -3.24
CA HIS A 12 -1.10 -2.13 -4.22
C HIS A 12 -0.45 -2.45 -5.57
N ILE A 13 0.42 -1.56 -6.06
CA ILE A 13 1.17 -1.77 -7.30
C ILE A 13 2.06 -3.02 -7.19
N GLY A 14 2.75 -3.20 -6.07
CA GLY A 14 3.58 -4.37 -5.80
C GLY A 14 2.79 -5.67 -5.81
N ARG A 15 1.61 -5.71 -5.15
CA ARG A 15 0.71 -6.87 -5.16
C ARG A 15 0.15 -7.18 -6.54
N VAL A 16 -0.24 -6.16 -7.32
CA VAL A 16 -0.72 -6.35 -8.70
C VAL A 16 0.41 -6.89 -9.59
N TRP A 17 1.62 -6.34 -9.45
CA TRP A 17 2.78 -6.84 -10.16
C TRP A 17 3.08 -8.30 -9.80
N ALA A 18 3.05 -8.64 -8.51
CA ALA A 18 3.31 -9.99 -8.03
C ALA A 18 2.29 -10.98 -8.59
N SER A 19 1.00 -10.66 -8.50
CA SER A 19 -0.07 -11.49 -9.06
C SER A 19 0.07 -11.67 -10.58
N LYS A 20 0.44 -10.62 -11.33
CA LYS A 20 0.59 -10.68 -12.79
C LYS A 20 1.78 -11.52 -13.24
N HIS A 21 2.85 -11.60 -12.44
CA HIS A 21 4.10 -12.27 -12.80
C HIS A 21 4.38 -13.54 -12.00
N GLY A 22 3.41 -14.02 -11.20
CA GLY A 22 3.59 -15.17 -10.33
C GLY A 22 4.72 -14.98 -9.32
N ALA A 23 4.87 -13.77 -8.79
CA ALA A 23 5.92 -13.47 -7.81
C ALA A 23 5.49 -13.88 -6.40
N ASP A 24 6.42 -14.43 -5.64
CA ASP A 24 6.24 -14.74 -4.23
C ASP A 24 6.29 -13.45 -3.42
N ILE A 25 5.28 -13.24 -2.56
CA ILE A 25 5.26 -12.12 -1.62
C ILE A 25 5.95 -12.57 -0.34
N LEU A 26 7.07 -11.95 -0.03
CA LEU A 26 7.88 -12.28 1.14
C LEU A 26 7.55 -11.31 2.28
N SER A 27 7.35 -11.86 3.48
CA SER A 27 6.92 -11.12 4.66
C SER A 27 7.68 -11.50 5.93
N ASN A 28 8.26 -12.70 5.98
CA ASN A 28 9.13 -13.16 7.05
C ASN A 28 10.52 -13.43 6.47
N LEU A 29 11.29 -12.37 6.24
CA LEU A 29 12.53 -12.45 5.46
C LEU A 29 13.55 -13.41 6.09
N THR A 30 13.68 -13.43 7.41
CA THR A 30 14.65 -14.28 8.13
C THR A 30 14.40 -15.76 7.88
N GLU A 31 13.15 -16.22 7.97
CA GLU A 31 12.78 -17.59 7.62
C GLU A 31 12.94 -17.86 6.13
N GLN A 32 12.55 -16.89 5.30
CA GLN A 32 12.44 -17.07 3.85
C GLN A 32 13.79 -16.98 3.11
N ALA A 33 14.80 -16.35 3.72
CA ALA A 33 16.13 -16.19 3.14
C ALA A 33 16.89 -17.51 2.99
N HIS A 34 16.48 -18.56 3.68
CA HIS A 34 17.09 -19.89 3.59
C HIS A 34 16.59 -20.74 2.42
N PHE A 35 15.52 -20.32 1.75
CA PHE A 35 14.98 -21.04 0.60
C PHE A 35 15.57 -20.54 -0.71
N ALA A 36 15.73 -21.45 -1.67
CA ALA A 36 16.13 -21.09 -3.02
C ALA A 36 15.03 -20.28 -3.71
N ILE A 37 15.41 -19.16 -4.32
CA ILE A 37 14.48 -18.30 -5.06
C ILE A 37 14.25 -18.87 -6.46
N HIS A 38 13.05 -19.41 -6.68
CA HIS A 38 12.64 -19.99 -7.98
C HIS A 38 11.74 -19.05 -8.80
N ASN A 39 11.02 -18.13 -8.13
CA ASN A 39 10.12 -17.17 -8.76
C ASN A 39 10.64 -15.74 -8.64
N HIS A 40 9.94 -14.81 -9.27
CA HIS A 40 10.06 -13.40 -8.92
C HIS A 40 9.65 -13.18 -7.46
N CYS A 41 10.13 -12.11 -6.83
CA CYS A 41 9.80 -11.83 -5.44
C CYS A 41 9.34 -10.39 -5.25
N PHE A 42 8.42 -10.19 -4.33
CA PHE A 42 7.96 -8.89 -3.87
C PHE A 42 8.16 -8.76 -2.35
N ILE A 43 8.88 -7.72 -1.93
CA ILE A 43 9.05 -7.33 -0.53
C ILE A 43 8.47 -5.93 -0.35
N ASP A 44 7.56 -5.77 0.60
CA ASP A 44 6.94 -4.48 0.90
C ASP A 44 7.65 -3.80 2.08
N ASP A 45 7.74 -2.47 2.04
CA ASP A 45 8.24 -1.58 3.08
C ASP A 45 9.62 -2.00 3.65
N ILE A 46 10.64 -2.13 2.80
CA ILE A 46 12.00 -2.50 3.25
C ILE A 46 12.64 -1.48 4.20
N ASP A 47 12.10 -0.26 4.27
CA ASP A 47 12.50 0.76 5.26
C ASP A 47 11.98 0.50 6.67
N LYS A 48 11.15 -0.54 6.88
CA LYS A 48 10.68 -0.96 8.21
C LYS A 48 11.56 -2.05 8.85
N LEU A 49 12.53 -2.59 8.12
CA LEU A 49 13.47 -3.57 8.65
C LEU A 49 14.38 -2.86 9.65
N THR A 50 14.44 -3.36 10.88
CA THR A 50 15.16 -2.69 11.98
C THR A 50 16.21 -3.57 12.63
N THR A 51 16.13 -4.88 12.45
CA THR A 51 17.08 -5.83 13.02
C THR A 51 18.19 -6.18 12.03
N GLN A 52 19.36 -6.52 12.57
CA GLN A 52 20.49 -6.98 11.76
C GLN A 52 20.15 -8.25 10.98
N GLU A 53 19.43 -9.18 11.59
CA GLU A 53 18.99 -10.44 10.96
C GLU A 53 18.08 -10.20 9.75
N GLU A 54 17.12 -9.27 9.85
CA GLU A 54 16.26 -8.88 8.73
C GLU A 54 17.06 -8.25 7.57
N ILE A 55 18.05 -7.42 7.90
CA ILE A 55 18.91 -6.75 6.93
C ILE A 55 19.78 -7.79 6.19
N GLU A 56 20.37 -8.74 6.92
CA GLU A 56 21.13 -9.84 6.35
C GLU A 56 20.26 -10.75 5.49
N ALA A 57 19.06 -11.08 5.95
CA ALA A 57 18.08 -11.84 5.19
C ALA A 57 17.70 -11.15 3.87
N LEU A 58 17.47 -9.84 3.88
CA LEU A 58 17.22 -9.06 2.67
C LEU A 58 18.39 -9.14 1.69
N LEU A 59 19.64 -9.07 2.18
CA LEU A 59 20.84 -9.21 1.35
C LEU A 59 20.92 -10.60 0.71
N HIS A 60 20.65 -11.66 1.46
CA HIS A 60 20.61 -13.03 0.93
C HIS A 60 19.54 -13.20 -0.15
N ILE A 61 18.32 -12.72 0.10
CA ILE A 61 17.23 -12.77 -0.87
C ILE A 61 17.58 -11.98 -2.14
N TYR A 62 18.17 -10.79 -1.98
CA TYR A 62 18.63 -9.98 -3.11
C TYR A 62 19.62 -10.76 -3.97
N ASN A 63 20.67 -11.32 -3.36
CA ASN A 63 21.70 -12.06 -4.08
C ASN A 63 21.11 -13.29 -4.78
N SER A 64 20.29 -14.08 -4.07
CA SER A 64 19.65 -15.27 -4.65
C SER A 64 18.73 -14.93 -5.81
N ALA A 65 17.95 -13.84 -5.72
CA ALA A 65 17.10 -13.39 -6.82
C ALA A 65 17.93 -13.01 -8.07
N ILE A 66 19.03 -12.26 -7.89
CA ILE A 66 19.90 -11.85 -9.00
C ILE A 66 20.61 -13.06 -9.63
N GLU A 67 21.17 -13.96 -8.81
CA GLU A 67 21.84 -15.18 -9.27
C GLU A 67 20.89 -16.11 -10.04
N SER A 68 19.64 -16.23 -9.60
CA SER A 68 18.59 -17.01 -10.26
C SER A 68 17.96 -16.29 -11.46
N GLY A 69 18.42 -15.09 -11.82
CA GLY A 69 17.87 -14.29 -12.92
C GLY A 69 16.43 -13.83 -12.69
N LYS A 70 16.01 -13.67 -11.43
CA LYS A 70 14.66 -13.28 -11.02
C LYS A 70 14.60 -11.81 -10.67
N ILE A 71 13.46 -11.19 -10.95
CA ILE A 71 13.15 -9.82 -10.52
C ILE A 71 12.77 -9.82 -9.04
N LEU A 72 13.46 -8.98 -8.27
CA LEU A 72 13.08 -8.61 -6.92
C LEU A 72 12.47 -7.19 -6.93
N LEU A 73 11.16 -7.10 -6.71
CA LEU A 73 10.47 -5.84 -6.50
C LEU A 73 10.47 -5.50 -5.01
N MET A 74 10.92 -4.31 -4.67
CA MET A 74 10.91 -3.78 -3.30
C MET A 74 10.19 -2.45 -3.27
N THR A 75 9.49 -2.14 -2.18
CA THR A 75 8.93 -0.81 -1.93
C THR A 75 9.62 -0.16 -0.75
N THR A 76 9.74 1.17 -0.79
CA THR A 76 10.31 1.93 0.32
C THR A 76 9.74 3.34 0.40
N ARG A 77 9.78 3.95 1.58
CA ARG A 77 9.48 5.39 1.75
C ARG A 77 10.67 6.29 1.43
N SER A 78 11.89 5.85 1.73
CA SER A 78 13.11 6.64 1.60
C SER A 78 14.24 5.82 0.95
N LEU A 79 15.23 6.48 0.36
CA LEU A 79 16.45 5.82 -0.12
C LEU A 79 17.61 5.98 0.85
N ASP A 80 17.30 6.43 2.07
CA ASP A 80 18.27 6.60 3.12
C ASP A 80 18.54 5.26 3.79
N PHE A 81 19.52 4.55 3.25
CA PHE A 81 20.02 3.28 3.76
C PHE A 81 21.37 3.45 4.48
N SER A 82 21.57 4.62 5.11
CA SER A 82 22.83 4.98 5.77
C SER A 82 23.14 4.08 6.97
N ASP A 83 22.09 3.59 7.66
CA ASP A 83 22.18 2.73 8.84
C ASP A 83 22.17 1.22 8.49
N VAL A 84 22.31 0.88 7.20
CA VAL A 84 22.27 -0.50 6.69
C VAL A 84 23.69 -0.98 6.37
N LEU A 85 23.90 -2.31 6.35
CA LEU A 85 25.15 -2.92 5.88
C LEU A 85 25.67 -2.24 4.59
N PRO A 86 26.96 -1.82 4.54
CA PRO A 86 27.50 -1.05 3.41
C PRO A 86 27.30 -1.71 2.03
N ASP A 87 27.38 -3.04 1.96
CA ASP A 87 27.17 -3.81 0.73
C ASP A 87 25.71 -3.69 0.23
N LEU A 88 24.74 -3.91 1.13
CA LEU A 88 23.31 -3.79 0.79
C LEU A 88 22.97 -2.36 0.38
N SER A 89 23.49 -1.36 1.08
CA SER A 89 23.29 0.06 0.75
C SER A 89 23.78 0.42 -0.66
N SER A 90 24.93 -0.13 -1.08
CA SER A 90 25.44 0.04 -2.45
C SER A 90 24.49 -0.59 -3.50
N ARG A 91 24.04 -1.82 -3.24
CA ARG A 91 23.13 -2.57 -4.14
C ARG A 91 21.75 -1.94 -4.27
N LEU A 92 21.18 -1.46 -3.17
CA LEU A 92 19.90 -0.74 -3.18
C LEU A 92 20.00 0.56 -3.97
N ARG A 93 21.12 1.28 -3.88
CA ARG A 93 21.38 2.49 -4.70
C ARG A 93 21.58 2.19 -6.18
N ALA A 94 22.17 1.04 -6.52
CA ALA A 94 22.32 0.60 -7.90
C ALA A 94 21.00 0.11 -8.53
N SER A 95 19.96 -0.13 -7.73
CA SER A 95 18.68 -0.64 -8.20
C SER A 95 17.87 0.43 -8.95
N ILE A 96 17.23 0.03 -10.05
CA ILE A 96 16.30 0.90 -10.78
C ILE A 96 15.16 1.32 -9.84
N THR A 97 15.00 2.63 -9.66
CA THR A 97 14.05 3.20 -8.71
C THR A 97 13.04 4.09 -9.41
N TYR A 98 11.76 3.79 -9.21
CA TYR A 98 10.65 4.63 -9.67
C TYR A 98 9.96 5.29 -8.49
N SER A 99 9.81 6.61 -8.55
CA SER A 99 9.09 7.38 -7.53
C SER A 99 7.61 7.45 -7.87
N ILE A 100 6.77 7.01 -6.93
CA ILE A 100 5.32 7.14 -6.97
C ILE A 100 4.95 8.47 -6.28
N PRO A 101 4.41 9.44 -7.02
CA PRO A 101 3.95 10.69 -6.43
C PRO A 101 2.76 10.42 -5.50
N PRO A 102 2.47 11.33 -4.55
CA PRO A 102 1.18 11.31 -3.86
C PRO A 102 0.04 11.38 -4.89
N PRO A 103 -1.11 10.74 -4.62
CA PRO A 103 -2.23 10.76 -5.56
C PRO A 103 -2.79 12.18 -5.69
N ASP A 104 -3.11 12.57 -6.93
CA ASP A 104 -3.83 13.80 -7.21
C ASP A 104 -5.35 13.64 -6.99
N ASP A 105 -6.08 14.75 -7.05
CA ASP A 105 -7.53 14.75 -6.81
C ASP A 105 -8.31 13.97 -7.88
N GLU A 106 -7.79 13.91 -9.10
CA GLU A 106 -8.43 13.18 -10.19
C GLU A 106 -8.35 11.69 -9.94
N LEU A 107 -7.17 11.17 -9.61
CA LEU A 107 -6.95 9.78 -9.25
C LEU A 107 -7.77 9.40 -8.02
N LEU A 108 -7.79 10.21 -6.97
CA LEU A 108 -8.60 9.95 -5.78
C LEU A 108 -10.09 9.88 -6.12
N ARG A 109 -10.58 10.77 -6.99
CA ARG A 109 -11.97 10.77 -7.46
C ARG A 109 -12.30 9.50 -8.25
N VAL A 110 -11.43 9.12 -9.18
CA VAL A 110 -11.58 7.89 -10.00
C VAL A 110 -11.61 6.67 -9.09
N VAL A 111 -10.68 6.56 -8.14
CA VAL A 111 -10.65 5.45 -7.18
C VAL A 111 -11.89 5.45 -6.30
N THR A 112 -12.35 6.60 -5.80
CA THR A 112 -13.58 6.71 -4.99
C THR A 112 -14.79 6.16 -5.76
N ARG A 113 -14.98 6.60 -7.01
CA ARG A 113 -16.07 6.10 -7.86
C ARG A 113 -15.94 4.60 -8.11
N LYS A 114 -14.72 4.12 -8.41
CA LYS A 114 -14.44 2.71 -8.62
C LYS A 114 -14.80 1.87 -7.39
N GLN A 115 -14.47 2.34 -6.18
CA GLN A 115 -14.79 1.62 -4.94
C GLN A 115 -16.31 1.52 -4.72
N PHE A 116 -17.07 2.60 -4.92
CA PHE A 116 -18.54 2.52 -4.84
C PHE A 116 -19.14 1.59 -5.89
N TYR A 117 -18.57 1.57 -7.10
CA TYR A 117 -18.97 0.65 -8.16
C TYR A 117 -18.72 -0.82 -7.77
N LEU A 118 -17.60 -1.13 -7.10
CA LEU A 118 -17.32 -2.48 -6.59
C LEU A 118 -18.36 -2.95 -5.56
N TYR A 119 -18.89 -2.02 -4.76
CA TYR A 119 -20.03 -2.28 -3.86
C TYR A 119 -21.40 -2.18 -4.53
N GLN A 120 -21.45 -2.12 -5.87
CA GLN A 120 -22.66 -1.99 -6.68
C GLN A 120 -23.58 -0.83 -6.24
N THR A 121 -23.00 0.20 -5.63
CA THR A 121 -23.75 1.32 -5.06
C THR A 121 -23.62 2.53 -5.95
N ARG A 122 -24.76 3.01 -6.47
CA ARG A 122 -24.81 4.30 -7.18
C ARG A 122 -24.77 5.43 -6.17
N VAL A 123 -23.77 6.31 -6.29
CA VAL A 123 -23.63 7.50 -5.44
C VAL A 123 -23.66 8.76 -6.29
N SER A 124 -24.18 9.85 -5.70
CA SER A 124 -24.12 11.17 -6.33
C SER A 124 -22.71 11.76 -6.26
N GLU A 125 -22.38 12.65 -7.20
CA GLU A 125 -21.12 13.41 -7.16
C GLU A 125 -20.93 14.19 -5.86
N LYS A 126 -22.02 14.60 -5.21
CA LYS A 126 -21.98 15.23 -3.89
C LYS A 126 -21.34 14.32 -2.85
N VAL A 127 -21.66 13.03 -2.84
CA VAL A 127 -21.07 12.06 -1.89
C VAL A 127 -19.60 11.82 -2.21
N VAL A 128 -19.24 11.73 -3.50
CA VAL A 128 -17.84 11.60 -3.92
C VAL A 128 -17.02 12.80 -3.41
N ASN A 129 -17.51 14.03 -3.62
CA ASN A 129 -16.84 15.24 -3.12
C ASN A 129 -16.72 15.26 -1.59
N LEU A 130 -17.76 14.83 -0.88
CA LEU A 130 -17.72 14.74 0.58
C LEU A 130 -16.65 13.75 1.08
N VAL A 131 -16.51 12.59 0.42
CA VAL A 131 -15.43 11.63 0.72
C VAL A 131 -14.07 12.28 0.52
N LEU A 132 -13.83 12.88 -0.65
CA LEU A 132 -12.53 13.51 -0.98
C LEU A 132 -12.15 14.65 -0.03
N GLN A 133 -13.12 15.38 0.50
CA GLN A 133 -12.89 16.44 1.49
C GLN A 133 -12.60 15.91 2.89
N ARG A 134 -12.93 14.64 3.17
CA ARG A 134 -12.86 14.05 4.52
C ARG A 134 -11.67 13.13 4.72
N VAL A 135 -11.29 12.39 3.69
CA VAL A 135 -10.19 11.41 3.76
C VAL A 135 -8.84 12.10 3.59
N ASP A 136 -7.80 11.53 4.20
CA ASP A 136 -6.42 11.89 3.86
C ASP A 136 -6.18 11.66 2.37
N ARG A 137 -5.31 12.47 1.74
CA ARG A 137 -4.97 12.40 0.31
C ARG A 137 -4.18 11.13 -0.04
N SER A 138 -4.85 9.99 0.03
CA SER A 138 -4.28 8.66 -0.17
C SER A 138 -5.31 7.66 -0.69
N LEU A 139 -4.84 6.69 -1.47
CA LEU A 139 -5.72 5.66 -2.05
C LEU A 139 -6.32 4.75 -0.97
N GLU A 140 -5.52 4.38 0.03
CA GLU A 140 -5.95 3.54 1.15
C GLU A 140 -7.07 4.22 1.96
N ALA A 141 -6.92 5.50 2.32
CA ALA A 141 -7.95 6.22 3.06
C ALA A 141 -9.29 6.29 2.30
N VAL A 142 -9.24 6.44 0.97
CA VAL A 142 -10.44 6.34 0.12
C VAL A 142 -11.07 4.96 0.22
N VAL A 143 -10.28 3.89 0.05
CA VAL A 143 -10.78 2.50 0.09
C VAL A 143 -11.42 2.20 1.44
N ASP A 144 -10.72 2.48 2.54
CA ASP A 144 -11.18 2.19 3.89
C ASP A 144 -12.44 2.98 4.25
N PHE A 145 -12.49 4.26 3.89
CA PHE A 145 -13.62 5.11 4.20
C PHE A 145 -14.87 4.72 3.38
N VAL A 146 -14.70 4.37 2.11
CA VAL A 146 -15.82 3.87 1.29
C VAL A 146 -16.31 2.52 1.83
N ALA A 147 -15.42 1.63 2.26
CA ALA A 147 -15.78 0.37 2.90
C ALA A 147 -16.56 0.58 4.21
N LEU A 148 -16.15 1.56 5.02
CA LEU A 148 -16.87 1.97 6.22
C LEU A 148 -18.29 2.49 5.89
N LEU A 149 -18.42 3.41 4.93
CA LEU A 149 -19.74 3.93 4.53
C LEU A 149 -20.68 2.82 4.05
N ASN A 150 -20.15 1.87 3.27
CA ASN A 150 -20.93 0.73 2.79
C ASN A 150 -21.40 -0.15 3.95
N ARG A 151 -20.52 -0.43 4.92
CA ARG A 151 -20.86 -1.19 6.13
C ARG A 151 -21.98 -0.51 6.92
N GLU A 152 -21.88 0.80 7.11
CA GLU A 152 -22.91 1.59 7.81
C GLU A 152 -24.24 1.63 7.06
N ALA A 153 -24.19 1.72 5.73
CA ALA A 153 -25.38 1.66 4.87
C ALA A 153 -26.12 0.33 5.04
N LEU A 154 -25.37 -0.78 4.99
CA LEU A 154 -25.91 -2.12 5.18
C LEU A 154 -26.47 -2.32 6.60
N HIS A 155 -25.71 -1.93 7.63
CA HIS A 155 -26.14 -2.05 9.02
C HIS A 155 -27.44 -1.27 9.31
N LYS A 156 -27.61 -0.09 8.71
CA LYS A 156 -28.82 0.73 8.90
C LYS A 156 -29.93 0.44 7.88
N GLY A 157 -29.70 -0.44 6.90
CA GLY A 157 -30.62 -0.69 5.79
C GLY A 157 -30.95 0.56 4.97
N LYS A 158 -30.00 1.51 4.87
CA LYS A 158 -30.19 2.81 4.19
C LYS A 158 -29.23 2.95 3.01
N PRO A 159 -29.64 3.61 1.91
CA PRO A 159 -28.74 3.88 0.81
C PRO A 159 -27.63 4.87 1.21
N ILE A 160 -26.48 4.76 0.55
CA ILE A 160 -25.38 5.71 0.71
C ILE A 160 -25.84 7.08 0.20
N SER A 161 -25.87 8.06 1.10
CA SER A 161 -26.34 9.42 0.85
C SER A 161 -25.49 10.42 1.62
N ALA A 162 -25.59 11.71 1.28
CA ALA A 162 -24.91 12.77 2.04
C ALA A 162 -25.31 12.75 3.53
N ARG A 163 -26.56 12.39 3.85
CA ARG A 163 -27.02 12.24 5.23
C ARG A 163 -26.30 11.10 5.95
N LEU A 164 -26.26 9.90 5.33
CA LEU A 164 -25.54 8.76 5.91
C LEU A 164 -24.04 9.08 6.08
N PHE A 165 -23.44 9.78 5.12
CA PHE A 165 -22.06 10.23 5.21
C PHE A 165 -21.81 11.06 6.48
N HIS A 166 -22.66 12.06 6.76
CA HIS A 166 -22.49 12.90 7.95
C HIS A 166 -22.69 12.10 9.25
N GLU A 167 -23.66 11.17 9.26
CA GLU A 167 -23.85 10.26 10.39
C GLU A 167 -22.59 9.41 10.63
N ALA A 168 -22.11 8.70 9.62
CA ALA A 168 -20.92 7.85 9.72
C ALA A 168 -19.64 8.64 10.08
N SER A 169 -19.49 9.85 9.52
CA SER A 169 -18.36 10.73 9.82
C SER A 169 -18.33 11.19 11.27
N ALA A 170 -19.49 11.39 11.89
CA ALA A 170 -19.60 11.77 13.30
C ALA A 170 -19.22 10.62 14.25
N TYR A 171 -19.43 9.37 13.85
CA TYR A 171 -19.02 8.19 14.63
C TYR A 171 -17.49 8.04 14.66
N VAL A 172 -16.81 8.23 13.53
CA VAL A 172 -15.33 8.13 13.46
C VAL A 172 -14.64 9.21 14.30
N SER A 173 -15.16 10.44 14.31
CA SER A 173 -14.61 11.52 15.13
C SER A 173 -14.74 11.28 16.64
N LYS A 174 -15.71 10.47 17.09
CA LYS A 174 -15.89 10.12 18.51
C LYS A 174 -14.99 8.96 18.96
N GLN A 175 -14.54 8.10 18.05
CA GLN A 175 -13.63 6.99 18.39
C GLN A 175 -12.14 7.36 18.33
N ASN A 176 -11.78 8.43 17.61
CA ASN A 176 -10.40 8.95 17.50
C ASN A 176 -10.08 10.08 18.50
N GLN A 177 -10.91 10.31 19.53
CA GLN A 177 -10.49 11.15 20.65
C GLN A 177 -9.57 10.34 21.56
N PRO A 178 -8.30 10.74 21.76
CA PRO A 178 -7.48 10.12 22.79
C PRO A 178 -8.16 10.36 24.15
N GLN A 179 -8.28 9.30 24.95
CA GLN A 179 -8.47 9.43 26.39
C GLN A 179 -7.24 10.12 27.00
#